data_AF-A0A9D5GNV6-F1
#
_entry.id   AF-A0A9D5GNV6-F1
#
_cell.length_a   1.000
_cell.length_b   1.000
_cell.length_c   1.000
_cell.angle_alpha   90.00
_cell.angle_beta   90.00
_cell.angle_gamma   90.00
#
_symmetry.space_group_name_H-M   'P 1'
#
loop_
_entity.id
_entity.type
_entity.pdbx_description
1 polymer ?
#
loop_
_entity_poly.entity_id
_entity_poly.type
_entity_poly.pdbx_seq_one_letter_code
_entity_poly.pdbx_strand_id
1 'polypeptide(L)' 'GTPVRGGLTYREAHLAMELIADSRIAHSLELTEVNPQLDESKMTAMVAMELICSAMGKVIL' A
#
# COMPACT_ATOMS: atom_id res chain seq x y z
N GLY A 1 -11.39 -3.17 -9.25
CA GLY A 1 -11.53 -4.07 -8.10
C GLY A 1 -12.93 -4.17 -7.56
N THR A 2 -13.05 -4.94 -6.49
CA THR A 2 -14.30 -5.38 -5.85
C THR A 2 -14.27 -4.94 -4.38
N PRO A 3 -14.95 -3.85 -4.00
CA PRO A 3 -14.83 -3.30 -2.64
C PRO A 3 -15.54 -4.18 -1.60
N VAL A 4 -14.87 -4.42 -0.47
CA VAL A 4 -15.37 -5.21 0.66
C VAL A 4 -15.22 -4.41 1.96
N ARG A 5 -16.22 -4.48 2.85
CA ARG A 5 -16.19 -3.79 4.15
C ARG A 5 -15.26 -4.50 5.14
N GLY A 6 -14.62 -3.73 6.01
CA GLY A 6 -13.76 -4.26 7.08
C GLY A 6 -12.32 -4.54 6.66
N GLY A 7 -11.79 -3.80 5.69
CA GLY A 7 -10.38 -3.87 5.28
C GLY A 7 -9.43 -3.14 6.23
N LEU A 8 -8.14 -3.19 5.90
CA LEU A 8 -7.10 -2.48 6.63
C LEU A 8 -7.31 -0.96 6.55
N THR A 9 -6.99 -0.27 7.64
CA THR A 9 -6.80 1.17 7.64
C THR A 9 -5.48 1.53 6.94
N TYR A 10 -5.37 2.79 6.53
CA TYR A 10 -4.14 3.33 5.93
C TYR A 10 -2.90 3.06 6.79
N ARG A 11 -2.99 3.33 8.10
CA ARG A 11 -1.86 3.18 9.03
C ARG A 11 -1.45 1.72 9.22
N GLU A 12 -2.42 0.81 9.27
CA GLU A 12 -2.14 -0.63 9.39
C GLU A 12 -1.43 -1.15 8.13
N ALA A 13 -1.88 -0.75 6.95
CA ALA A 13 -1.23 -1.13 5.69
C ALA A 13 0.20 -0.58 5.60
N HIS A 14 0.44 0.67 6.01
CA HIS A 14 1.77 1.25 6.07
C HIS A 14 2.71 0.49 7.01
N LEU A 15 2.28 0.25 8.24
CA LEU A 15 3.08 -0.49 9.22
C LEU A 15 3.42 -1.89 8.72
N ALA A 16 2.47 -2.57 8.05
CA ALA A 16 2.74 -3.88 7.45
C ALA A 16 3.85 -3.80 6.39
N MET A 17 3.85 -2.77 5.54
CA MET A 17 4.89 -2.59 4.52
C MET A 17 6.26 -2.22 5.12
N GLU A 18 6.29 -1.41 6.18
CA GLU A 18 7.51 -1.09 6.94
C GLU A 18 8.13 -2.36 7.55
N LEU A 19 7.30 -3.21 8.19
CA LEU A 19 7.76 -4.49 8.75
C LEU A 19 8.29 -5.44 7.66
N ILE A 20 7.67 -5.47 6.48
CA ILE A 20 8.15 -6.24 5.33
C ILE A 20 9.51 -5.71 4.88
N ALA A 21 9.67 -4.38 4.75
CA ALA A 21 10.94 -3.77 4.36
C ALA A 21 12.06 -4.08 5.38
N ASP A 22 11.77 -3.92 6.68
CA ASP A 22 12.71 -4.16 7.78
C ASP A 22 13.17 -5.62 7.86
N SER A 23 12.32 -6.56 7.48
CA SER A 23 12.65 -7.99 7.48
C SER A 23 13.75 -8.36 6.46
N ARG A 24 13.94 -7.55 5.40
CA ARG A 24 14.89 -7.80 4.29
C ARG A 24 14.74 -9.13 3.57
N ILE A 25 13.57 -9.77 3.64
CA ILE A 25 13.28 -11.05 2.95
C ILE A 25 12.50 -10.87 1.64
N ALA A 26 11.87 -9.71 1.43
CA ALA A 26 11.10 -9.43 0.23
C ALA A 26 12.02 -9.04 -0.94
N HIS A 27 11.86 -9.72 -2.08
CA HIS A 27 12.66 -9.47 -3.29
C HIS A 27 11.84 -8.93 -4.46
N SER A 28 10.51 -9.03 -4.41
CA SER A 28 9.59 -8.56 -5.44
C SER A 28 8.28 -8.09 -4.80
N LEU A 29 7.61 -7.15 -5.47
CA LEU A 29 6.32 -6.60 -5.06
C LEU A 29 5.44 -6.46 -6.30
N GLU A 30 4.17 -6.86 -6.18
CA GLU A 30 3.15 -6.62 -7.20
C GLU A 30 2.03 -5.77 -6.58
N LEU A 31 1.61 -4.74 -7.32
CA LEU A 31 0.48 -3.89 -6.95
C LEU A 31 -0.61 -4.04 -8.01
N THR A 32 -1.79 -4.50 -7.59
CA THR A 32 -2.94 -4.77 -8.46
C THR A 32 -4.22 -4.11 -7.94
N GLU A 33 -5.30 -4.22 -8.70
CA GLU A 33 -6.66 -3.84 -8.33
C GLU A 33 -6.97 -2.35 -8.11
N VAL A 34 -6.01 -1.44 -8.34
CA VAL A 34 -6.30 -0.01 -8.50
C VAL A 34 -7.20 0.19 -9.72
N ASN A 35 -8.38 0.77 -9.50
CA ASN A 35 -9.37 1.01 -10.55
C ASN A 35 -9.65 2.52 -10.69
N PRO A 36 -9.03 3.22 -11.67
CA PRO A 36 -9.19 4.67 -11.85
C PRO A 36 -10.64 5.13 -12.01
N GLN A 37 -11.52 4.30 -12.56
CA GLN A 37 -12.93 4.63 -12.74
C GLN A 37 -13.71 4.68 -11.41
N LEU A 38 -13.22 3.99 -10.38
CA LEU A 38 -13.80 3.98 -9.04
C LEU A 38 -12.97 4.81 -8.05
N ASP A 39 -11.90 5.45 -8.51
CA ASP A 39 -10.93 6.13 -7.64
C ASP A 39 -11.25 7.62 -7.50
N GLU A 40 -11.77 8.00 -6.33
CA GLU A 40 -12.09 9.38 -6.04
C GLU A 40 -10.83 10.20 -5.81
N SER A 41 -10.63 11.23 -6.63
CA SER A 41 -9.48 12.15 -6.51
C SER A 41 -8.12 11.45 -6.50
N LYS A 42 -8.01 10.27 -7.14
CA LYS A 42 -6.79 9.46 -7.18
C LYS A 42 -6.34 8.96 -5.80
N MET A 43 -7.24 8.92 -4.81
CA MET A 43 -6.89 8.55 -3.44
C MET A 43 -6.30 7.14 -3.36
N THR A 44 -6.90 6.18 -4.04
CA THR A 44 -6.44 4.79 -4.08
C THR A 44 -5.07 4.70 -4.74
N ALA A 45 -4.85 5.42 -5.85
CA ALA A 45 -3.55 5.49 -6.50
C ALA A 45 -2.46 6.12 -5.61
N MET A 46 -2.80 7.16 -4.84
CA MET A 46 -1.87 7.78 -3.89
C MET A 46 -1.51 6.82 -2.75
N VAL A 47 -2.50 6.17 -2.14
CA VAL A 47 -2.25 5.17 -1.08
C VAL A 47 -1.39 4.02 -1.63
N ALA A 48 -1.70 3.52 -2.82
CA ALA A 48 -0.90 2.50 -3.50
C ALA A 48 0.58 2.91 -3.67
N MET A 49 0.84 4.14 -4.14
CA MET A 49 2.19 4.68 -4.26
C MET A 49 2.90 4.75 -2.90
N GLU A 50 2.21 5.24 -1.87
CA GLU A 50 2.77 5.39 -0.52
C GLU A 50 3.11 4.04 0.13
N LEU A 51 2.29 3.01 -0.10
CA LEU A 51 2.57 1.64 0.34
C LEU A 51 3.78 1.05 -0.39
N ILE A 52 3.92 1.25 -1.71
CA ILE A 52 5.12 0.86 -2.46
C ILE A 52 6.35 1.54 -1.85
N CYS A 53 6.30 2.85 -1.59
CA CYS A 53 7.43 3.55 -0.99
C CYS A 53 7.82 2.94 0.36
N SER A 54 6.84 2.60 1.20
CA SER A 54 7.08 1.99 2.51
C SER A 54 7.73 0.60 2.37
N ALA A 55 7.25 -0.22 1.44
CA ALA A 55 7.82 -1.53 1.13
C ALA A 55 9.25 -1.43 0.57
N MET A 56 9.61 -0.29 -0.02
CA MET A 56 10.96 0.03 -0.49
C MET A 56 11.84 0.69 0.59
N GLY A 57 11.39 0.74 1.85
CA GLY A 57 12.17 1.24 2.99
C GLY A 57 12.00 2.74 3.28
N LYS A 58 11.00 3.41 2.70
CA LYS A 58 10.64 4.77 3.13
C LYS A 58 10.01 4.67 4.53
N VAL A 59 10.65 5.32 5.49
CA VAL A 59 10.13 5.52 6.85
C VAL A 59 9.66 6.96 7.02
N ILE A 60 8.76 7.18 7.98
CA ILE A 60 8.23 8.53 8.27
C ILE A 60 9.27 9.44 8.94
N LEU A 61 10.24 8.86 9.67
CA LEU A 61 11.23 9.56 10.51
C LEU A 61 12.67 9.30 10.05
#